data_AF-A0A3S0RDM2-F1
#
_entry.id   AF-A0A3S0RDM2-F1
#
_cell.length_a   1.000
_cell.length_b   1.000
_cell.length_c   1.000
_cell.angle_alpha   90.00
_cell.angle_beta   90.00
_cell.angle_gamma   90.00
#
_symmetry.space_group_name_H-M   'P 1'
#
loop_
_entity.id
_entity.type
_entity.pdbx_description
1 polymer ?
#
loop_
_entity_poly.entity_id
_entity_poly.type
_entity_poly.pdbx_seq_one_letter_code
_entity_poly.pdbx_strand_id
1 'polypeptide(L)'
;MRQALSLLTCCLVSVASAAQITVSPGQLRPLEDRSVLILEVEDSRCPKDVQCIWAGEVTARVLYLRPGRWSVETLHWDESGSTASGGLRIAGLSDKYSDGRGGPVQLIDDVLSR
;
A
#
# COMPACT_ATOMS: atom_id res chain seq x y z
N MET A 1 -5.57 56.80 5.57
CA MET A 1 -4.37 56.18 4.96
C MET A 1 -3.29 56.10 6.03
N ARG A 2 -2.57 54.97 6.14
CA ARG A 2 -1.63 54.52 7.20
C ARG A 2 -2.30 53.53 8.18
N GLN A 3 -1.85 52.29 8.41
CA GLN A 3 -0.61 51.59 8.08
C GLN A 3 -0.89 50.10 7.84
N ALA A 4 -0.24 49.55 6.81
CA ALA A 4 -0.06 48.13 6.62
C ALA A 4 1.11 47.65 7.49
N LEU A 5 0.89 46.63 8.33
CA LEU A 5 1.86 45.81 9.07
C LEU A 5 1.01 44.66 9.63
N SER A 6 1.27 43.36 9.54
CA SER A 6 2.46 42.58 9.24
C SER A 6 1.93 41.20 8.84
N LEU A 7 1.97 40.83 7.55
CA LEU A 7 2.95 39.91 6.97
C LEU A 7 2.98 38.51 7.61
N LEU A 8 2.26 37.61 6.93
CA LEU A 8 2.75 36.29 6.47
C LEU A 8 3.40 35.37 7.52
N THR A 9 2.55 34.70 8.32
CA THR A 9 2.89 33.42 8.95
C THR A 9 2.10 32.30 8.27
N CYS A 10 2.32 32.06 6.97
CA CYS A 10 1.49 31.12 6.19
C CYS A 10 2.20 29.87 5.65
N CYS A 11 3.52 29.73 5.80
CA CYS A 11 4.23 28.60 5.19
C CYS A 11 5.08 27.86 6.19
N LEU A 12 4.70 26.61 6.49
CA LEU A 12 5.58 25.43 6.63
C LEU A 12 4.79 24.24 7.24
N VAL A 13 3.52 24.07 6.88
CA VAL A 13 2.86 22.78 7.10
C VAL A 13 3.32 21.87 5.97
N SER A 14 4.42 21.14 6.18
CA SER A 14 4.79 20.02 5.32
C SER A 14 3.70 18.97 5.44
N VAL A 15 2.83 18.89 4.43
CA VAL A 15 1.92 17.76 4.28
C VAL A 15 2.73 16.62 3.69
N ALA A 16 3.28 15.76 4.54
CA ALA A 16 3.87 14.49 4.11
C ALA A 16 2.72 13.62 3.55
N SER A 17 2.50 13.69 2.24
CA SER A 17 1.56 12.80 1.56
C SER A 17 2.27 11.49 1.29
N ALA A 18 2.02 10.49 2.12
CA ALA A 18 2.37 9.11 1.81
C ALA A 18 1.61 8.70 0.53
N ALA A 19 2.32 8.50 -0.57
CA ALA A 19 1.70 8.15 -1.84
C ALA A 19 1.06 6.75 -1.74
N GLN A 20 -0.26 6.70 -1.92
CA GLN A 20 -0.99 5.45 -2.05
C GLN A 20 -1.02 5.04 -3.52
N ILE A 21 -0.61 3.82 -3.82
CA ILE A 21 -0.65 3.25 -5.17
C ILE A 21 -1.59 2.05 -5.17
N THR A 22 -2.47 1.97 -6.16
CA THR A 22 -3.25 0.75 -6.40
C THR A 22 -2.52 -0.12 -7.42
N VAL A 23 -2.34 -1.39 -7.09
CA VAL A 23 -1.62 -2.34 -7.95
C VAL A 23 -2.47 -3.60 -8.12
N SER A 24 -2.77 -3.95 -9.37
CA SER A 24 -3.41 -5.22 -9.71
C SER A 24 -2.38 -6.35 -9.81
N PRO A 25 -2.75 -7.60 -9.49
CA PRO A 25 -1.91 -8.76 -9.80
C PRO A 25 -1.47 -8.78 -11.27
N GLY A 26 -0.22 -9.10 -11.52
CA GLY A 26 0.39 -9.11 -12.86
C GLY A 26 0.81 -7.72 -13.39
N GLN A 27 0.50 -6.63 -12.69
CA GLN A 27 0.87 -5.28 -13.13
C GLN A 27 2.22 -4.84 -12.55
N LEU A 28 3.17 -4.52 -13.43
CA LEU A 28 4.42 -3.86 -13.05
C LEU A 28 4.16 -2.36 -12.79
N ARG A 29 4.59 -1.86 -11.63
CA ARG A 29 4.47 -0.47 -11.22
C ARG A 29 5.83 0.12 -10.88
N PRO A 30 6.30 1.14 -11.61
CA PRO A 30 7.50 1.86 -11.24
C PRO A 30 7.24 2.74 -10.00
N LEU A 31 8.19 2.71 -9.07
CA LEU A 31 8.37 3.64 -7.95
C LEU A 31 9.65 4.43 -8.22
N GLU A 32 10.03 5.33 -7.29
CA GLU A 32 11.18 6.21 -7.48
C GLU A 32 12.50 5.45 -7.65
N ASP A 33 12.77 4.45 -6.80
CA ASP A 33 14.04 3.72 -6.74
C ASP A 33 13.97 2.26 -7.25
N ARG A 34 12.75 1.76 -7.49
CA ARG A 34 12.47 0.35 -7.78
C ARG A 34 11.19 0.20 -8.59
N SER A 35 10.98 -0.97 -9.18
CA SER A 35 9.67 -1.36 -9.69
C SER A 35 9.10 -2.50 -8.87
N VAL A 36 7.78 -2.58 -8.77
CA VAL A 36 7.10 -3.62 -8.01
C VAL A 36 6.05 -4.31 -8.86
N LEU A 37 5.92 -5.63 -8.69
CA LEU A 37 4.94 -6.46 -9.35
C LEU A 37 4.23 -7.29 -8.29
N ILE A 38 2.91 -7.18 -8.22
CA ILE A 38 2.10 -8.10 -7.42
C ILE A 38 2.00 -9.41 -8.19
N LEU A 39 2.61 -10.47 -7.65
CA LEU A 39 2.55 -11.79 -8.24
C LEU A 39 1.20 -12.45 -7.95
N GLU A 40 0.74 -12.29 -6.71
CA GLU A 40 -0.42 -13.01 -6.18
C GLU A 40 -0.97 -12.28 -4.96
N VAL A 41 -2.28 -12.37 -4.77
CA VAL A 41 -2.98 -11.86 -3.58
C VAL A 41 -3.89 -12.98 -3.09
N GLU A 42 -3.62 -13.46 -1.88
CA GLU A 42 -4.50 -14.39 -1.19
C GLU A 42 -5.30 -13.61 -0.17
N ASP A 43 -6.62 -13.68 -0.29
CA ASP A 43 -7.52 -12.96 0.59
C ASP A 43 -8.44 -13.96 1.26
N SER A 44 -8.13 -14.26 2.52
CA SER A 44 -8.90 -15.18 3.38
C SER A 44 -9.93 -14.43 4.23
N ARG A 45 -10.11 -13.12 4.04
CA ARG A 45 -11.06 -12.34 4.85
C ARG A 45 -12.46 -12.93 4.77
N CYS A 46 -13.13 -12.96 5.92
CA CYS A 46 -14.53 -13.34 6.00
C CYS A 46 -15.40 -12.39 5.16
N PRO A 47 -16.37 -12.93 4.41
CA PRO A 47 -17.41 -12.11 3.82
C PRO A 47 -18.14 -11.27 4.88
N LYS A 48 -18.73 -10.16 4.44
CA LYS A 48 -19.63 -9.39 5.31
C LYS A 48 -20.73 -10.30 5.82
N ASP A 49 -21.04 -10.17 7.11
CA ASP A 49 -22.08 -10.93 7.82
C ASP A 49 -21.83 -12.44 8.00
N VAL A 50 -20.58 -12.90 7.77
CA VAL A 50 -20.17 -14.29 8.03
C VAL A 50 -19.14 -14.32 9.16
N GLN A 51 -19.41 -15.10 10.20
CA GLN A 51 -18.47 -15.31 11.30
C GLN A 51 -17.60 -16.54 11.00
N CYS A 52 -16.35 -16.33 10.60
CA CYS A 52 -15.39 -17.43 10.46
C CYS A 52 -14.57 -17.60 11.73
N ILE A 53 -14.16 -18.84 12.02
CA ILE A 53 -13.34 -19.17 13.19
C ILE A 53 -11.84 -18.99 12.92
N TRP A 54 -11.39 -19.15 11.66
CA TRP A 54 -9.96 -19.21 11.28
C TRP A 54 -9.61 -18.38 10.04
N ALA A 55 -10.35 -17.31 9.74
CA ALA A 55 -10.15 -16.50 8.54
C ALA A 55 -10.03 -15.02 8.90
N GLY A 56 -9.30 -14.22 8.13
CA GLY A 56 -9.07 -12.82 8.47
C GLY A 56 -7.80 -12.20 7.91
N GLU A 57 -6.99 -12.94 7.17
CA GLU A 57 -5.71 -12.45 6.66
C GLU A 57 -5.75 -12.19 5.15
N VAL A 58 -4.96 -11.20 4.74
CA VAL A 58 -4.59 -10.99 3.34
C VAL A 58 -3.08 -11.01 3.22
N THR A 59 -2.59 -11.80 2.28
CA THR A 59 -1.19 -11.82 1.89
C THR A 59 -1.06 -11.34 0.44
N ALA A 60 0.00 -10.57 0.17
CA ALA A 60 0.35 -10.17 -1.18
C ALA A 60 1.82 -10.53 -1.42
N ARG A 61 2.07 -11.36 -2.44
CA ARG A 61 3.44 -11.71 -2.86
C ARG A 61 3.92 -10.66 -3.85
N VAL A 62 4.99 -9.96 -3.48
CA VAL A 62 5.49 -8.80 -4.22
C VAL A 62 6.90 -9.08 -4.71
N LEU A 63 7.11 -8.96 -6.01
CA LEU A 63 8.43 -8.93 -6.61
C LEU A 63 8.93 -7.49 -6.64
N TYR A 64 10.07 -7.24 -6.02
CA TYR A 64 10.81 -5.98 -6.05
C TYR A 64 11.93 -6.09 -7.07
N LEU A 65 11.95 -5.16 -8.03
CA LEU A 65 12.93 -5.07 -9.08
C LEU A 65 13.76 -3.79 -8.90
N ARG A 66 15.05 -3.97 -8.63
CA ARG A 66 16.07 -2.91 -8.62
C ARG A 66 17.12 -3.20 -9.69
N PRO A 67 17.90 -2.19 -10.13
CA PRO A 67 19.00 -2.43 -11.05
C PRO A 67 19.94 -3.53 -10.52
N GLY A 68 20.05 -4.64 -11.24
CA GLY A 68 20.93 -5.76 -10.89
C GLY A 68 20.50 -6.61 -9.68
N ARG A 69 19.33 -6.37 -9.07
CA ARG A 69 18.86 -7.12 -7.90
C ARG A 69 17.35 -7.27 -7.92
N TRP A 70 16.88 -8.46 -7.56
CA TRP A 70 15.47 -8.70 -7.31
C TRP A 70 15.27 -9.44 -5.99
N SER A 71 14.11 -9.25 -5.38
CA SER A 71 13.66 -10.00 -4.21
C SER A 71 12.16 -10.22 -4.28
N VAL A 72 11.69 -11.33 -3.72
CA VAL A 72 10.26 -11.58 -3.51
C VAL A 72 10.01 -11.55 -2.02
N GLU A 73 9.02 -10.76 -1.60
CA GLU A 73 8.62 -10.67 -0.21
C GLU A 73 7.09 -10.79 -0.10
N THR A 74 6.60 -11.15 1.07
CA THR A 74 5.16 -11.29 1.34
C THR A 74 4.73 -10.18 2.28
N LEU A 75 3.81 -9.32 1.81
CA LEU A 75 3.13 -8.35 2.66
C LEU A 75 1.96 -9.05 3.35
N HIS A 76 1.78 -8.76 4.64
CA HIS A 76 0.69 -9.29 5.43
C HIS A 76 -0.22 -8.15 5.89
N TRP A 77 -1.52 -8.44 5.94
CA TRP A 77 -2.53 -7.61 6.55
C TRP A 77 -3.53 -8.49 7.27
N ASP A 78 -3.80 -8.18 8.53
CA ASP A 78 -4.78 -8.86 9.37
C ASP A 78 -5.50 -7.83 10.27
N GLU A 79 -6.20 -8.32 11.30
CA GLU A 79 -6.90 -7.47 12.27
C GLU A 79 -5.98 -6.54 13.07
N SER A 80 -4.70 -6.88 13.22
CA SER A 80 -3.68 -6.07 13.88
C SER A 80 -3.10 -4.98 12.97
N GLY A 81 -3.33 -5.09 11.65
CA GLY A 81 -2.94 -4.11 10.64
C GLY A 81 -2.00 -4.70 9.58
N SER A 82 -1.30 -3.82 8.84
CA SER A 82 -0.32 -4.26 7.83
C SER A 82 1.10 -4.20 8.35
N THR A 83 1.90 -5.21 7.99
CA THR A 83 3.35 -5.20 8.18
C THR A 83 4.06 -4.59 6.97
N ALA A 84 5.07 -3.77 7.24
CA ALA A 84 5.92 -3.20 6.20
C ALA A 84 7.05 -4.17 5.83
N SER A 85 7.24 -4.41 4.52
CA SER A 85 8.34 -5.17 3.95
C SER A 85 8.85 -4.50 2.68
N GLY A 86 10.17 -4.42 2.50
CA GLY A 86 10.76 -3.75 1.34
C GLY A 86 10.33 -2.28 1.18
N GLY A 87 9.99 -1.61 2.29
CA GLY A 87 9.46 -0.25 2.32
C GLY A 87 8.01 -0.11 1.84
N LEU A 88 7.29 -1.22 1.61
CA LEU A 88 5.87 -1.20 1.25
C LEU A 88 5.03 -1.86 2.34
N ARG A 89 3.79 -1.40 2.49
CA ARG A 89 2.76 -2.07 3.27
C ARG A 89 1.40 -1.95 2.60
N ILE A 90 0.48 -2.83 2.96
CA ILE A 90 -0.91 -2.79 2.50
C ILE A 90 -1.61 -1.65 3.24
N ALA A 91 -2.22 -0.75 2.48
CA ALA A 91 -2.97 0.41 2.98
C ALA A 91 -4.48 0.23 2.85
N GLY A 92 -4.90 -0.62 1.91
CA GLY A 92 -6.28 -0.87 1.60
C GLY A 92 -6.42 -2.05 0.65
N LEU A 93 -7.61 -2.62 0.63
CA LEU A 93 -7.91 -3.83 -0.12
C LEU A 93 -9.16 -3.60 -0.94
N SER A 94 -9.09 -3.91 -2.23
CA SER A 94 -10.27 -3.91 -3.10
C SER A 94 -11.11 -5.18 -2.86
N ASP A 95 -12.28 -5.24 -3.49
CA ASP A 95 -13.08 -6.45 -3.53
C ASP A 95 -12.34 -7.58 -4.26
N LYS A 96 -12.58 -8.82 -3.85
CA LYS A 96 -12.07 -10.03 -4.53
C LYS A 96 -12.61 -10.10 -5.96
N TYR A 97 -11.86 -10.73 -6.86
CA TYR A 97 -12.38 -11.10 -8.17
C TYR A 97 -13.50 -12.15 -8.01
N SER A 98 -14.42 -12.21 -8.99
CA SER A 98 -15.55 -13.14 -8.99
C SER A 98 -15.14 -14.62 -9.05
N ASP A 99 -13.90 -14.90 -9.45
CA ASP A 99 -13.28 -16.23 -9.45
C ASP A 99 -12.62 -16.61 -8.11
N GLY A 100 -12.72 -15.75 -7.10
CA GLY A 100 -12.16 -15.98 -5.76
C GLY A 100 -10.72 -15.51 -5.57
N ARG A 101 -10.02 -15.03 -6.60
CA ARG A 101 -8.66 -14.47 -6.44
C ARG A 101 -8.69 -13.10 -5.77
N GLY A 102 -7.62 -12.77 -5.06
CA GLY A 102 -7.45 -11.45 -4.47
C GLY A 102 -7.42 -10.35 -5.54
N GLY A 103 -8.18 -9.29 -5.29
CA GLY A 103 -8.29 -8.13 -6.17
C GLY A 103 -7.08 -7.20 -6.13
N PRO A 104 -7.18 -6.01 -6.74
CA PRO A 104 -6.15 -4.98 -6.62
C PRO A 104 -5.91 -4.57 -5.16
N VAL A 105 -4.65 -4.30 -4.82
CA VAL A 105 -4.22 -3.92 -3.48
C VAL A 105 -3.75 -2.47 -3.48
N GLN A 106 -4.16 -1.70 -2.47
CA GLN A 106 -3.62 -0.37 -2.23
C GLN A 106 -2.39 -0.50 -1.34
N LEU A 107 -1.27 0.06 -1.77
CA LEU A 107 0.00 0.04 -1.06
C LEU A 107 0.42 1.45 -0.70
N ILE A 108 1.12 1.60 0.42
CA ILE A 108 1.86 2.80 0.79
C ILE A 108 3.35 2.50 0.69
N ASP A 109 4.11 3.41 0.09
CA ASP A 109 5.58 3.42 0.16
C ASP A 109 6.03 4.20 1.41
N ASP A 110 6.49 3.45 2.42
CA ASP A 110 6.98 3.99 3.67
C ASP A 110 8.36 4.67 3.52
N VAL A 111 9.02 4.51 2.37
CA VAL A 111 10.24 5.28 2.04
C VAL A 111 9.90 6.75 1.76
N LEU A 112 8.72 7.02 1.19
CA LEU A 112 8.26 8.36 0.83
C LEU A 112 7.47 9.08 1.94
N SER A 113 7.17 8.39 3.05
CA SER A 113 6.41 8.96 4.18
C SER A 113 7.29 9.55 5.29
N ARG A 114 8.60 9.67 5.05
CA ARG A 114 9.59 10.31 5.95
C ARG A 114 10.09 11.64 5.40
#